data_AF-A0A3M7EIK5-F1
#
_entry.id   AF-A0A3M7EIK5-F1
#
_cell.length_a   1.000
_cell.length_b   1.000
_cell.length_c   1.000
_cell.angle_alpha   90.00
_cell.angle_beta   90.00
_cell.angle_gamma   90.00
#
_symmetry.space_group_name_H-M   'P 1'
#
loop_
_entity.id
_entity.type
_entity.pdbx_description
1 polymer ?
#
loop_
_entity_poly.entity_id
_entity_poly.type
_entity_poly.pdbx_seq_one_letter_code
_entity_poly.pdbx_strand_id
1 'polypeptide(L)'
;MHLLVQLSVVSVAAVAVIAWKYLSNRRTRPRPLSPVKLDEKKLRNPYDAIEPMPGDADWATTPPIKLRPFKPKYHMTMALENIEMSDLVQVDNTLEDRLLLRRSLLSEHPEATTQCNKVAESATLELYQWMVSTYLPKRFPSIYKWDGTDLYNTATHSRMPLNPTSPRAALASLGENVDTDFMILLPSSTAADGSPIYHLESFVTCFPAGFSTREKCGHPLATIHAPVPGYAAKLERSMDRFFARLESGRIVRRANWSITTNDRLFTEGGNHMYADEEGHDGGKPVGNAKTLDVASPNLEQEIERQKKEVVVEDCRLRCERQTLHRLPRTEALVFAFKTYLYTLEEVKEEGLGPELADAIDGLGKGSVSAINFYKRGVVWGDKVKAFLRS
;
A
#
# COMPACT_ATOMS: atom_id res chain seq x y z
N MET A 1 -1.99 25.65 79.96
CA MET A 1 -1.59 25.17 78.60
C MET A 1 -1.25 23.67 78.54
N HIS A 2 -1.33 22.89 79.63
CA HIS A 2 -1.03 21.44 79.61
C HIS A 2 -2.25 20.51 79.48
N LEU A 3 -3.48 20.97 79.78
CA LEU A 3 -4.69 20.12 79.71
C LEU A 3 -5.26 19.95 78.28
N LEU A 4 -5.06 20.95 77.40
CA LEU A 4 -5.57 20.93 76.02
C LEU A 4 -4.73 20.05 75.07
N VAL A 5 -3.47 19.77 75.41
CA VAL A 5 -2.58 18.93 74.59
C VAL A 5 -2.81 17.43 74.88
N GLN A 6 -3.28 17.05 76.07
CA GLN A 6 -3.56 15.64 76.39
C GLN A 6 -4.85 15.12 75.74
N LEU A 7 -5.88 15.96 75.59
CA LEU A 7 -7.14 15.57 74.94
C LEU A 7 -7.01 15.37 73.41
N SER A 8 -6.10 16.07 72.75
CA SER A 8 -5.84 15.90 71.31
C SER A 8 -5.09 14.60 70.99
N VAL A 9 -4.16 14.17 71.85
CA VAL A 9 -3.35 12.96 71.60
C VAL A 9 -4.18 11.68 71.77
N VAL A 10 -5.08 11.63 72.76
CA VAL A 10 -5.98 10.47 72.96
C VAL A 10 -6.98 10.33 71.81
N SER A 11 -7.45 11.46 71.26
CA SER A 11 -8.41 11.46 70.14
C SER A 11 -7.77 10.99 68.83
N VAL A 12 -6.53 11.41 68.54
CA VAL A 12 -5.79 10.96 67.35
C VAL A 12 -5.41 9.47 67.45
N ALA A 13 -5.02 8.99 68.64
CA ALA A 13 -4.72 7.57 68.86
C ALA A 13 -5.96 6.68 68.68
N ALA A 14 -7.14 7.11 69.15
CA ALA A 14 -8.38 6.36 68.97
C ALA A 14 -8.79 6.26 67.50
N VAL A 15 -8.68 7.36 66.73
CA VAL A 15 -8.97 7.37 65.29
C VAL A 15 -7.99 6.48 64.52
N ALA A 16 -6.71 6.49 64.88
CA ALA A 16 -5.70 5.64 64.26
C ALA A 16 -5.95 4.14 64.53
N VAL A 17 -6.36 3.77 65.75
CA VAL A 17 -6.69 2.37 66.09
C VAL A 17 -7.96 1.90 65.38
N ILE A 18 -8.98 2.76 65.26
CA ILE A 18 -10.22 2.45 64.53
C ILE A 18 -9.94 2.32 63.02
N ALA A 19 -9.15 3.23 62.45
CA ALA A 19 -8.73 3.15 61.05
C ALA A 19 -7.88 1.91 60.78
N TRP A 20 -6.95 1.57 61.68
CA TRP A 20 -6.15 0.37 61.57
C TRP A 20 -6.98 -0.91 61.68
N LYS A 21 -7.92 -1.01 62.63
CA LYS A 21 -8.88 -2.13 62.71
C LYS A 21 -9.78 -2.23 61.48
N TYR A 22 -10.23 -1.09 60.93
CA TYR A 22 -11.07 -1.04 59.73
C TYR A 22 -10.29 -1.49 58.48
N LEU A 23 -9.02 -1.10 58.38
CA LEU A 23 -8.13 -1.48 57.29
C LEU A 23 -7.61 -2.93 57.44
N SER A 24 -7.35 -3.40 58.66
CA SER A 24 -6.86 -4.76 58.92
C SER A 24 -7.97 -5.82 58.80
N ASN A 25 -9.24 -5.45 59.05
CA ASN A 25 -10.39 -6.33 58.81
C ASN A 25 -10.85 -6.36 57.34
N ARG A 26 -10.24 -5.57 56.44
CA ARG A 26 -10.36 -5.80 54.98
C ARG A 26 -9.51 -7.01 54.57
N ARG A 27 -9.82 -8.18 55.11
CA ARG A 27 -9.53 -9.44 54.39
C ARG A 27 -10.36 -9.39 53.12
N THR A 28 -9.69 -9.15 52.00
CA THR A 28 -10.27 -9.28 50.67
C THR A 28 -10.82 -10.69 50.54
N ARG A 29 -12.14 -10.85 50.63
CA ARG A 29 -12.78 -12.11 50.18
C ARG A 29 -12.38 -12.28 48.71
N PRO A 30 -11.78 -13.41 48.31
CA PRO A 30 -11.47 -13.63 46.91
C PRO A 30 -12.79 -13.56 46.14
N ARG A 31 -12.88 -12.58 45.24
CA ARG A 31 -13.97 -12.49 44.28
C ARG A 31 -13.85 -13.75 43.42
N PRO A 32 -14.91 -14.55 43.22
CA PRO A 32 -14.83 -15.65 42.28
C PRO A 32 -14.38 -15.06 40.94
N LEU A 33 -13.29 -15.57 40.40
CA LEU A 33 -12.82 -15.21 39.08
C LEU A 33 -13.96 -15.55 38.13
N SER A 34 -14.66 -14.53 37.62
CA SER A 34 -15.50 -14.71 36.44
C SER A 34 -14.60 -15.37 35.38
N PRO A 35 -15.05 -16.42 34.67
CA PRO A 35 -14.26 -16.98 33.60
C PRO A 35 -13.93 -15.82 32.66
N VAL A 36 -12.65 -15.53 32.49
CA VAL A 36 -12.22 -14.67 31.39
C VAL A 36 -12.67 -15.42 30.15
N LYS A 37 -13.76 -14.97 29.51
CA LYS A 37 -14.07 -15.40 28.16
C LYS A 37 -12.84 -14.98 27.35
N LEU A 38 -11.98 -15.94 27.02
CA LEU A 38 -10.96 -15.72 26.01
C LEU A 38 -11.70 -15.25 24.78
N ASP A 39 -11.35 -14.06 24.33
CA ASP A 39 -11.87 -13.53 23.08
C ASP A 39 -11.30 -14.43 21.98
N GLU A 40 -12.09 -15.39 21.50
CA GLU A 40 -11.65 -16.41 20.53
C GLU A 40 -11.07 -15.77 19.25
N LYS A 41 -11.48 -14.52 18.93
CA LYS A 41 -10.90 -13.72 17.85
C LYS A 41 -9.42 -13.37 18.07
N LYS A 42 -8.94 -13.25 19.32
CA LYS A 42 -7.51 -12.99 19.62
C LYS A 42 -6.61 -14.22 19.53
N LEU A 43 -7.18 -15.42 19.46
CA LEU A 43 -6.43 -16.68 19.37
C LEU A 43 -6.19 -17.16 17.93
N ARG A 44 -6.91 -16.60 16.95
CA ARG A 44 -6.85 -17.08 15.57
C ARG A 44 -5.76 -16.33 14.80
N ASN A 45 -4.80 -17.06 14.25
CA ASN A 45 -3.77 -16.50 13.37
C ASN A 45 -4.43 -15.78 12.18
N PRO A 46 -4.20 -14.47 11.96
CA PRO A 46 -4.80 -13.73 10.85
C PRO A 46 -4.52 -14.32 9.47
N TYR A 47 -3.40 -15.02 9.31
CA TYR A 47 -3.06 -15.72 8.05
C TYR A 47 -3.96 -16.93 7.77
N ASP A 48 -4.61 -17.49 8.80
CA ASP A 48 -5.52 -18.63 8.68
C ASP A 48 -7.00 -18.20 8.71
N ALA A 49 -7.28 -17.04 9.29
CA ALA A 49 -8.60 -16.46 9.54
C ALA A 49 -9.17 -15.65 8.36
N ILE A 50 -8.97 -16.14 7.13
CA ILE A 50 -9.47 -15.47 5.93
C ILE A 50 -10.97 -15.72 5.77
N GLU A 51 -11.72 -14.63 5.61
CA GLU A 51 -13.17 -14.64 5.41
C GLU A 51 -13.51 -14.41 3.93
N PRO A 52 -14.52 -15.09 3.37
CA PRO A 52 -14.99 -14.84 2.01
C PRO A 52 -15.34 -13.38 1.78
N MET A 53 -15.16 -12.90 0.54
CA MET A 53 -15.59 -11.58 0.13
C MET A 53 -17.12 -11.45 0.30
N PRO A 54 -17.60 -10.38 0.95
CA PRO A 54 -19.03 -10.08 0.93
C PRO A 54 -19.51 -9.94 -0.52
N GLY A 55 -20.53 -10.72 -0.91
CA GLY A 55 -21.00 -10.75 -2.29
C GLY A 55 -20.06 -11.47 -3.26
N ASP A 56 -19.20 -12.38 -2.78
CA ASP A 56 -18.28 -13.15 -3.63
C ASP A 56 -18.96 -13.78 -4.86
N ALA A 57 -20.16 -14.33 -4.71
CA ALA A 57 -20.90 -14.92 -5.82
C ALA A 57 -21.28 -13.91 -6.94
N ASP A 58 -21.32 -12.62 -6.62
CA ASP A 58 -21.72 -11.51 -7.49
C ASP A 58 -20.50 -10.67 -7.93
N TRP A 59 -19.28 -11.20 -7.81
CA TRP A 59 -18.05 -10.46 -8.15
C TRP A 59 -18.08 -9.90 -9.59
N ALA A 60 -18.66 -10.65 -10.53
CA ALA A 60 -18.71 -10.30 -11.95
C ALA A 60 -19.61 -9.10 -12.27
N THR A 61 -20.48 -8.70 -11.33
CA THR A 61 -21.34 -7.51 -11.45
C THR A 61 -21.01 -6.44 -10.42
N THR A 62 -20.09 -6.73 -9.48
CA THR A 62 -19.66 -5.79 -8.44
C THR A 62 -18.77 -4.70 -9.06
N PRO A 63 -19.17 -3.42 -9.03
CA PRO A 63 -18.37 -2.35 -9.62
C PRO A 63 -17.07 -2.12 -8.83
N PRO A 64 -16.01 -1.57 -9.46
CA PRO A 64 -14.80 -1.20 -8.74
C PRO A 64 -15.10 -0.18 -7.65
N ILE A 65 -14.40 -0.27 -6.53
CA ILE A 65 -14.49 0.75 -5.48
C ILE A 65 -14.14 2.13 -6.05
N LYS A 66 -14.71 3.19 -5.47
CA LYS A 66 -14.40 4.58 -5.82
C LYS A 66 -13.40 5.16 -4.82
N LEU A 67 -12.10 5.05 -5.11
CA LEU A 67 -11.05 5.62 -4.25
C LEU A 67 -10.93 7.13 -4.52
N ARG A 68 -11.21 7.96 -3.50
CA ARG A 68 -11.10 9.42 -3.53
C ARG A 68 -10.14 9.92 -2.43
N PRO A 69 -8.84 9.62 -2.53
CA PRO A 69 -7.89 9.88 -1.44
C PRO A 69 -7.35 11.31 -1.45
N PHE A 70 -7.74 12.12 -2.43
CA PHE A 70 -7.27 13.48 -2.61
C PHE A 70 -7.78 14.39 -1.49
N LYS A 71 -6.97 15.40 -1.16
CA LYS A 71 -7.25 16.39 -0.12
C LYS A 71 -6.81 17.77 -0.62
N PRO A 72 -7.52 18.86 -0.24
CA PRO A 72 -7.19 20.23 -0.69
C PRO A 72 -5.77 20.69 -0.34
N LYS A 73 -5.13 20.05 0.65
CA LYS A 73 -3.74 20.31 1.01
C LYS A 73 -2.95 19.02 1.04
N TYR A 74 -1.87 18.96 0.27
CA TYR A 74 -0.98 17.82 0.27
C TYR A 74 -0.12 17.79 1.55
N HIS A 75 -0.20 16.69 2.29
CA HIS A 75 0.68 16.41 3.42
C HIS A 75 1.45 15.11 3.18
N MET A 76 2.77 15.21 3.12
CA MET A 76 3.65 14.06 2.99
C MET A 76 3.69 13.29 4.31
N THR A 77 2.86 12.26 4.41
CA THR A 77 2.76 11.34 5.55
C THR A 77 2.55 9.92 5.05
N MET A 78 2.76 8.92 5.91
CA MET A 78 2.48 7.53 5.53
C MET A 78 0.97 7.22 5.37
N ALA A 79 0.10 7.97 6.06
CA ALA A 79 -1.36 7.88 5.96
C ALA A 79 -1.90 6.42 6.03
N LEU A 80 -1.40 5.65 7.01
CA LEU A 80 -1.70 4.23 7.16
C LEU A 80 -2.97 4.01 7.98
N GLU A 81 -3.77 3.05 7.55
CA GLU A 81 -4.95 2.53 8.24
C GLU A 81 -4.78 1.03 8.48
N ASN A 82 -5.11 0.52 9.66
CA ASN A 82 -5.13 -0.92 9.89
C ASN A 82 -6.34 -1.54 9.18
N ILE A 83 -6.15 -2.72 8.58
CA ILE A 83 -7.25 -3.50 8.00
C ILE A 83 -7.18 -4.95 8.49
N GLU A 84 -8.15 -5.76 8.10
CA GLU A 84 -8.13 -7.21 8.31
C GLU A 84 -7.34 -7.90 7.19
N MET A 85 -6.74 -9.06 7.49
CA MET A 85 -5.96 -9.82 6.50
C MET A 85 -6.81 -10.21 5.27
N SER A 86 -8.10 -10.50 5.48
CA SER A 86 -9.09 -10.76 4.41
C SER A 86 -9.21 -9.64 3.37
N ASP A 87 -8.83 -8.42 3.72
CA ASP A 87 -8.91 -7.24 2.84
C ASP A 87 -7.61 -6.98 2.05
N LEU A 88 -6.66 -7.92 2.02
CA LEU A 88 -5.40 -7.77 1.28
C LEU A 88 -5.60 -7.46 -0.21
N VAL A 89 -6.44 -8.24 -0.90
CA VAL A 89 -6.76 -8.15 -2.34
C VAL A 89 -8.20 -7.69 -2.55
N GLN A 90 -8.45 -6.99 -3.66
CA GLN A 90 -9.79 -6.57 -4.10
C GLN A 90 -10.13 -7.20 -5.45
N VAL A 91 -11.37 -7.67 -5.59
CA VAL A 91 -11.94 -8.19 -6.83
C VAL A 91 -13.19 -7.38 -7.15
N ASP A 92 -13.41 -7.14 -8.44
CA ASP A 92 -14.55 -6.43 -9.01
C ASP A 92 -14.80 -6.96 -10.43
N ASN A 93 -15.82 -6.41 -11.09
CA ASN A 93 -16.26 -6.79 -12.43
C ASN A 93 -15.22 -6.54 -13.54
N THR A 94 -14.06 -5.93 -13.23
CA THR A 94 -12.97 -5.75 -14.21
C THR A 94 -11.96 -6.90 -14.19
N LEU A 95 -12.09 -7.87 -13.27
CA LEU A 95 -11.10 -8.92 -13.04
C LEU A 95 -10.66 -9.62 -14.35
N GLU A 96 -11.59 -10.08 -15.18
CA GLU A 96 -11.26 -10.86 -16.37
C GLU A 96 -10.40 -10.05 -17.36
N ASP A 97 -10.86 -8.86 -17.74
CA ASP A 97 -10.11 -7.94 -18.62
C ASP A 97 -8.73 -7.60 -18.04
N ARG A 98 -8.65 -7.40 -16.72
CA ARG A 98 -7.40 -7.11 -16.03
C ARG A 98 -6.43 -8.28 -16.09
N LEU A 99 -6.90 -9.51 -15.86
CA LEU A 99 -6.05 -10.70 -15.92
C LEU A 99 -5.58 -10.99 -17.34
N LEU A 100 -6.42 -10.76 -18.35
CA LEU A 100 -6.03 -10.88 -19.76
C LEU A 100 -4.93 -9.88 -20.14
N LEU A 101 -5.08 -8.61 -19.74
CA LEU A 101 -4.04 -7.60 -19.94
C LEU A 101 -2.75 -7.96 -19.20
N ARG A 102 -2.85 -8.42 -17.95
CA ARG A 102 -1.67 -8.83 -17.15
C ARG A 102 -0.91 -9.97 -17.82
N ARG A 103 -1.60 -10.95 -18.43
CA ARG A 103 -0.96 -12.03 -19.21
C ARG A 103 -0.19 -11.51 -20.41
N SER A 104 -0.80 -10.63 -21.21
CA SER A 104 -0.11 -10.01 -22.36
C SER A 104 1.14 -9.27 -21.88
N LEU A 105 1.05 -8.47 -20.82
CA LEU A 105 2.20 -7.73 -20.28
C LEU A 105 3.30 -8.64 -19.72
N LEU A 106 2.95 -9.73 -19.05
CA LEU A 106 3.93 -10.71 -18.56
C LEU A 106 4.67 -11.41 -19.70
N SER A 107 3.97 -11.65 -20.82
CA SER A 107 4.56 -12.25 -22.02
C SER A 107 5.41 -11.26 -22.82
N GLU A 108 4.94 -10.03 -22.99
CA GLU A 108 5.58 -9.00 -23.81
C GLU A 108 6.75 -8.31 -23.08
N HIS A 109 6.66 -8.20 -21.76
CA HIS A 109 7.61 -7.46 -20.92
C HIS A 109 8.06 -8.27 -19.67
N PRO A 110 8.58 -9.50 -19.84
CA PRO A 110 8.82 -10.42 -18.72
C PRO A 110 9.80 -9.88 -17.67
N GLU A 111 10.87 -9.18 -18.09
CA GLU A 111 11.86 -8.61 -17.17
C GLU A 111 11.37 -7.34 -16.46
N ALA A 112 10.49 -6.56 -17.10
CA ALA A 112 9.92 -5.36 -16.49
C ALA A 112 8.81 -5.70 -15.49
N THR A 113 8.15 -6.85 -15.68
CA THR A 113 7.00 -7.28 -14.89
C THR A 113 7.36 -8.28 -13.79
N THR A 114 8.41 -9.09 -13.95
CA THR A 114 8.82 -10.07 -12.92
C THR A 114 10.32 -10.15 -12.69
N GLN A 115 10.71 -10.19 -11.41
CA GLN A 115 12.07 -10.53 -11.00
C GLN A 115 12.06 -11.14 -9.61
N CYS A 116 12.99 -12.07 -9.35
CA CYS A 116 13.24 -12.61 -8.03
C CYS A 116 14.75 -12.77 -7.86
N ASN A 117 15.34 -12.03 -6.92
CA ASN A 117 16.72 -12.23 -6.53
C ASN A 117 16.85 -13.48 -5.64
N LYS A 118 18.01 -14.13 -5.67
CA LYS A 118 18.25 -15.38 -4.93
C LYS A 118 17.91 -15.30 -3.44
N VAL A 119 18.14 -14.14 -2.82
CA VAL A 119 17.85 -13.91 -1.39
C VAL A 119 16.34 -13.95 -1.07
N ALA A 120 15.47 -13.72 -2.08
CA ALA A 120 14.03 -13.65 -1.92
C ALA A 120 13.27 -14.92 -2.34
N GLU A 121 13.95 -15.96 -2.83
CA GLU A 121 13.27 -17.16 -3.34
C GLU A 121 12.32 -17.79 -2.32
N SER A 122 12.75 -17.91 -1.06
CA SER A 122 11.93 -18.47 0.03
C SER A 122 10.71 -17.60 0.35
N ALA A 123 10.88 -16.28 0.38
CA ALA A 123 9.80 -15.32 0.66
C ALA A 123 8.77 -15.29 -0.48
N THR A 124 9.25 -15.34 -1.72
CA THR A 124 8.41 -15.44 -2.93
C THR A 124 7.57 -16.71 -2.93
N LEU A 125 8.19 -17.85 -2.65
CA LEU A 125 7.48 -19.12 -2.57
C LEU A 125 6.52 -19.17 -1.37
N GLU A 126 6.88 -18.58 -0.23
CA GLU A 126 5.98 -18.48 0.92
C GLU A 126 4.71 -17.69 0.59
N LEU A 127 4.84 -16.48 0.02
CA LEU A 127 3.70 -15.68 -0.39
C LEU A 127 2.84 -16.46 -1.38
N TYR A 128 3.46 -17.02 -2.42
CA TYR A 128 2.77 -17.78 -3.46
C TYR A 128 1.96 -18.95 -2.89
N GLN A 129 2.61 -19.81 -2.11
CA GLN A 129 1.98 -21.00 -1.55
C GLN A 129 0.84 -20.64 -0.60
N TRP A 130 0.99 -19.61 0.22
CA TRP A 130 -0.09 -19.12 1.08
C TRP A 130 -1.25 -18.54 0.26
N MET A 131 -0.96 -17.77 -0.79
CA MET A 131 -1.98 -17.25 -1.69
C MET A 131 -2.81 -18.37 -2.32
N VAL A 132 -2.13 -19.41 -2.83
CA VAL A 132 -2.76 -20.54 -3.54
C VAL A 132 -3.50 -21.49 -2.60
N SER A 133 -2.89 -21.89 -1.48
CA SER A 133 -3.46 -22.90 -0.57
C SER A 133 -4.48 -22.34 0.41
N THR A 134 -4.40 -21.04 0.74
CA THR A 134 -5.12 -20.46 1.86
C THR A 134 -5.91 -19.22 1.45
N TYR A 135 -5.25 -18.17 0.97
CA TYR A 135 -5.90 -16.87 0.82
C TYR A 135 -6.95 -16.86 -0.28
N LEU A 136 -6.58 -17.17 -1.53
CA LEU A 136 -7.47 -17.10 -2.69
C LEU A 136 -8.69 -18.04 -2.56
N PRO A 137 -8.55 -19.34 -2.24
CA PRO A 137 -9.71 -20.24 -2.12
C PRO A 137 -10.65 -19.89 -0.96
N LYS A 138 -10.14 -19.30 0.14
CA LYS A 138 -10.99 -18.86 1.26
C LYS A 138 -11.64 -17.51 0.99
N ARG A 139 -10.89 -16.57 0.39
CA ARG A 139 -11.35 -15.21 0.16
C ARG A 139 -12.32 -15.12 -1.02
N PHE A 140 -12.05 -15.82 -2.12
CA PHE A 140 -12.88 -15.77 -3.32
C PHE A 140 -13.26 -17.18 -3.83
N PRO A 141 -14.02 -17.97 -3.05
CA PRO A 141 -14.33 -19.37 -3.35
C PRO A 141 -15.15 -19.58 -4.64
N SER A 142 -15.89 -18.57 -5.11
CA SER A 142 -16.59 -18.63 -6.41
C SER A 142 -15.63 -18.59 -7.61
N ILE A 143 -14.49 -17.89 -7.46
CA ILE A 143 -13.47 -17.71 -8.49
C ILE A 143 -12.41 -18.80 -8.41
N TYR A 144 -11.85 -19.05 -7.23
CA TYR A 144 -10.72 -19.96 -7.06
C TYR A 144 -11.12 -21.25 -6.37
N LYS A 145 -11.13 -22.34 -7.14
CA LYS A 145 -11.56 -23.66 -6.68
C LYS A 145 -10.37 -24.60 -6.57
N TRP A 146 -10.19 -25.17 -5.39
CA TRP A 146 -9.19 -26.20 -5.17
C TRP A 146 -9.67 -27.53 -5.76
N ASP A 147 -8.86 -28.17 -6.60
CA ASP A 147 -9.21 -29.46 -7.23
C ASP A 147 -8.53 -30.69 -6.58
N GLY A 148 -7.75 -30.46 -5.52
CA GLY A 148 -6.95 -31.49 -4.85
C GLY A 148 -5.45 -31.38 -5.15
N THR A 149 -5.07 -30.77 -6.28
CA THR A 149 -3.67 -30.60 -6.68
C THR A 149 -3.32 -29.12 -6.87
N ASP A 150 -4.13 -28.44 -7.68
CA ASP A 150 -3.92 -27.06 -8.09
C ASP A 150 -5.14 -26.21 -7.72
N LEU A 151 -4.94 -24.89 -7.73
CA LEU A 151 -6.04 -23.94 -7.62
C LEU A 151 -6.50 -23.53 -9.03
N TYR A 152 -7.76 -23.79 -9.34
CA TYR A 152 -8.38 -23.45 -10.60
C TYR A 152 -9.09 -22.10 -10.53
N ASN A 153 -8.72 -21.18 -11.42
CA ASN A 153 -9.37 -19.88 -11.58
C ASN A 153 -10.48 -19.99 -12.63
N THR A 154 -11.74 -19.92 -12.17
CA THR A 154 -12.93 -20.07 -13.02
C THR A 154 -13.15 -18.88 -13.95
N ALA A 155 -12.66 -17.69 -13.61
CA ALA A 155 -12.84 -16.48 -14.41
C ALA A 155 -12.03 -16.50 -15.71
N THR A 156 -10.88 -17.18 -15.72
CA THR A 156 -9.97 -17.20 -16.87
C THR A 156 -9.58 -18.61 -17.32
N HIS A 157 -10.22 -19.61 -16.73
CA HIS A 157 -9.99 -21.04 -16.96
C HIS A 157 -8.51 -21.47 -16.86
N SER A 158 -7.77 -20.86 -15.94
CA SER A 158 -6.34 -21.12 -15.75
C SER A 158 -6.05 -21.83 -14.41
N ARG A 159 -4.84 -22.35 -14.27
CA ARG A 159 -4.41 -23.11 -13.08
C ARG A 159 -3.22 -22.44 -12.40
N MET A 160 -3.24 -22.48 -11.07
CA MET A 160 -2.13 -22.08 -10.22
C MET A 160 -1.61 -23.32 -9.47
N PRO A 161 -0.48 -23.90 -9.87
CA PRO A 161 0.05 -25.09 -9.24
C PRO A 161 0.60 -24.80 -7.86
N LEU A 162 0.24 -25.56 -6.83
CA LEU A 162 0.73 -25.31 -5.46
C LEU A 162 2.26 -25.28 -5.36
N ASN A 163 2.91 -26.12 -6.16
CA ASN A 163 4.37 -26.22 -6.24
C ASN A 163 4.84 -25.71 -7.62
N PRO A 164 5.18 -24.43 -7.75
CA PRO A 164 5.63 -23.86 -9.01
C PRO A 164 7.04 -24.36 -9.35
N THR A 165 7.39 -24.37 -10.64
CA THR A 165 8.70 -24.85 -11.12
C THR A 165 9.88 -23.95 -10.74
N SER A 166 9.60 -22.68 -10.42
CA SER A 166 10.60 -21.71 -9.94
C SER A 166 9.91 -20.55 -9.23
N PRO A 167 10.64 -19.72 -8.45
CA PRO A 167 10.12 -18.48 -7.89
C PRO A 167 9.60 -17.50 -8.95
N ARG A 168 10.22 -17.45 -10.15
CA ARG A 168 9.72 -16.61 -11.25
C ARG A 168 8.40 -17.14 -11.84
N ALA A 169 8.25 -18.47 -11.94
CA ALA A 169 6.97 -19.08 -12.32
C ALA A 169 5.88 -18.82 -11.26
N ALA A 170 6.25 -18.78 -9.98
CA ALA A 170 5.34 -18.39 -8.90
C ALA A 170 4.82 -16.94 -9.08
N LEU A 171 5.73 -16.01 -9.37
CA LEU A 171 5.41 -14.60 -9.64
C LEU A 171 4.54 -14.43 -10.89
N ALA A 172 4.87 -15.10 -11.99
CA ALA A 172 4.07 -15.09 -13.20
C ALA A 172 2.65 -15.62 -12.91
N SER A 173 2.54 -16.76 -12.24
CA SER A 173 1.24 -17.34 -11.86
C SER A 173 0.41 -16.39 -10.99
N LEU A 174 0.99 -15.65 -10.04
CA LEU A 174 0.28 -14.58 -9.32
C LEU A 174 -0.18 -13.46 -10.26
N GLY A 175 0.70 -12.99 -11.14
CA GLY A 175 0.38 -11.91 -12.07
C GLY A 175 -0.74 -12.26 -13.05
N GLU A 176 -0.79 -13.49 -13.53
CA GLU A 176 -1.79 -14.00 -14.47
C GLU A 176 -3.16 -14.30 -13.84
N ASN A 177 -3.23 -14.33 -12.49
CA ASN A 177 -4.40 -14.80 -11.76
C ASN A 177 -4.94 -13.84 -10.71
N VAL A 178 -4.18 -12.83 -10.31
CA VAL A 178 -4.58 -11.87 -9.29
C VAL A 178 -4.38 -10.45 -9.84
N ASP A 179 -5.45 -9.65 -9.85
CA ASP A 179 -5.40 -8.22 -10.21
C ASP A 179 -4.83 -7.39 -9.05
N THR A 180 -3.59 -7.68 -8.69
CA THR A 180 -2.82 -6.99 -7.65
C THR A 180 -1.35 -7.21 -7.95
N ASP A 181 -0.58 -6.13 -7.91
CA ASP A 181 0.88 -6.18 -8.00
C ASP A 181 1.48 -6.46 -6.62
N PHE A 182 2.53 -7.28 -6.57
CA PHE A 182 3.19 -7.68 -5.33
C PHE A 182 4.69 -7.39 -5.40
N MET A 183 5.20 -6.76 -4.36
CA MET A 183 6.61 -6.43 -4.14
C MET A 183 7.03 -6.98 -2.78
N ILE A 184 8.15 -7.70 -2.76
CA ILE A 184 8.65 -8.39 -1.57
C ILE A 184 9.95 -7.73 -1.15
N LEU A 185 9.96 -7.26 0.10
CA LEU A 185 11.10 -6.58 0.69
C LEU A 185 11.70 -7.40 1.83
N LEU A 186 13.03 -7.47 1.84
CA LEU A 186 13.81 -8.17 2.86
C LEU A 186 14.77 -7.20 3.56
N PRO A 187 15.10 -7.45 4.85
CA PRO A 187 16.11 -6.69 5.57
C PRO A 187 17.53 -7.08 5.12
N SER A 188 17.88 -6.78 3.87
CA SER A 188 19.12 -7.25 3.21
C SER A 188 20.39 -6.52 3.67
N SER A 189 20.27 -5.42 4.43
CA SER A 189 21.40 -4.73 5.03
C SER A 189 21.03 -4.09 6.38
N THR A 190 22.01 -3.47 7.04
CA THR A 190 21.86 -2.94 8.41
C THR A 190 22.39 -1.51 8.49
N ALA A 191 21.64 -0.62 9.14
CA ALA A 191 22.04 0.75 9.41
C ALA A 191 23.10 0.84 10.52
N ALA A 192 23.72 2.00 10.68
CA ALA A 192 24.77 2.23 11.67
C ALA A 192 24.29 2.03 13.13
N ASP A 193 23.00 2.23 13.40
CA ASP A 193 22.37 2.00 14.71
C ASP A 193 21.93 0.54 14.92
N GLY A 194 22.26 -0.37 13.99
CA GLY A 194 21.89 -1.78 14.03
C GLY A 194 20.47 -2.08 13.53
N SER A 195 19.70 -1.07 13.11
CA SER A 195 18.35 -1.30 12.55
C SER A 195 18.40 -1.96 11.15
N PRO A 196 17.43 -2.81 10.80
CA PRO A 196 17.40 -3.44 9.48
C PRO A 196 17.00 -2.43 8.40
N ILE A 197 17.69 -2.48 7.26
CA ILE A 197 17.37 -1.71 6.05
C ILE A 197 16.68 -2.66 5.06
N TYR A 198 15.49 -2.29 4.63
CA TYR A 198 14.69 -3.08 3.71
C TYR A 198 15.01 -2.75 2.25
N HIS A 199 15.22 -3.80 1.46
CA HIS A 199 15.46 -3.75 0.03
C HIS A 199 14.31 -4.42 -0.71
N LEU A 200 13.95 -3.91 -1.90
CA LEU A 200 13.07 -4.63 -2.82
C LEU A 200 13.87 -5.78 -3.45
N GLU A 201 13.46 -7.04 -3.27
CA GLU A 201 14.25 -8.19 -3.73
C GLU A 201 13.49 -9.11 -4.69
N SER A 202 12.16 -8.99 -4.75
CA SER A 202 11.33 -9.76 -5.68
C SER A 202 10.04 -9.01 -5.98
N PHE A 203 9.53 -9.13 -7.20
CA PHE A 203 8.28 -8.47 -7.59
C PHE A 203 7.55 -9.20 -8.73
N VAL A 204 6.23 -9.06 -8.72
CA VAL A 204 5.37 -9.10 -9.90
C VAL A 204 4.64 -7.76 -9.99
N THR A 205 4.89 -6.98 -11.04
CA THR A 205 4.36 -5.62 -11.19
C THR A 205 3.96 -5.36 -12.63
N CYS A 206 2.68 -5.52 -12.93
CA CYS A 206 2.12 -5.29 -14.26
C CYS A 206 1.59 -3.87 -14.44
N PHE A 207 1.27 -3.13 -13.37
CA PHE A 207 0.74 -1.76 -13.50
C PHE A 207 1.59 -0.72 -12.76
N PRO A 208 2.89 -0.56 -13.10
CA PRO A 208 3.72 0.52 -12.53
C PRO A 208 3.21 1.90 -12.95
N ALA A 209 3.49 2.91 -12.13
CA ALA A 209 3.04 4.29 -12.33
C ALA A 209 4.21 5.22 -12.66
N GLY A 210 4.82 5.07 -13.85
CA GLY A 210 5.90 5.96 -14.32
C GLY A 210 7.25 5.72 -13.64
N PHE A 211 7.56 4.45 -13.38
CA PHE A 211 8.86 4.00 -12.90
C PHE A 211 9.13 2.57 -13.36
N SER A 212 10.40 2.19 -13.48
CA SER A 212 10.76 0.78 -13.72
C SER A 212 10.96 0.05 -12.39
N THR A 213 10.22 -1.05 -12.19
CA THR A 213 10.39 -1.90 -10.99
C THR A 213 11.67 -2.72 -11.06
N ARG A 214 12.08 -3.11 -12.28
CA ARG A 214 13.35 -3.82 -12.54
C ARG A 214 14.54 -3.01 -12.03
N GLU A 215 14.61 -1.73 -12.40
CA GLU A 215 15.67 -0.82 -11.94
C GLU A 215 15.61 -0.52 -10.43
N LYS A 216 14.49 -0.81 -9.76
CA LYS A 216 14.32 -0.67 -8.29
C LYS A 216 14.74 -1.91 -7.52
N CYS A 217 14.75 -3.07 -8.17
CA CYS A 217 15.06 -4.34 -7.52
C CYS A 217 16.53 -4.42 -7.10
N GLY A 218 16.80 -4.96 -5.91
CA GLY A 218 18.09 -5.01 -5.24
C GLY A 218 18.44 -3.76 -4.40
N HIS A 219 17.66 -2.68 -4.49
CA HIS A 219 17.99 -1.41 -3.83
C HIS A 219 17.22 -1.18 -2.52
N PRO A 220 17.81 -0.43 -1.56
CA PRO A 220 17.12 -0.08 -0.32
C PRO A 220 16.00 0.94 -0.59
N LEU A 221 15.02 1.00 0.33
CA LEU A 221 13.89 1.94 0.25
C LEU A 221 14.32 3.39 0.01
N ALA A 222 15.39 3.86 0.66
CA ALA A 222 15.90 5.21 0.48
C ALA A 222 16.35 5.48 -0.96
N THR A 223 17.07 4.53 -1.58
CA THR A 223 17.49 4.64 -3.00
C THR A 223 16.29 4.59 -3.94
N ILE A 224 15.32 3.69 -3.68
CA ILE A 224 14.11 3.57 -4.49
C ILE A 224 13.30 4.87 -4.51
N HIS A 225 13.27 5.59 -3.38
CA HIS A 225 12.50 6.81 -3.18
C HIS A 225 13.31 8.10 -3.34
N ALA A 226 14.60 8.03 -3.69
CA ALA A 226 15.44 9.22 -3.90
C ALA A 226 14.83 10.27 -4.86
N PRO A 227 14.10 9.89 -5.93
CA PRO A 227 13.43 10.87 -6.80
C PRO A 227 12.23 11.58 -6.17
N VAL A 228 11.69 11.08 -5.06
CA VAL A 228 10.47 11.64 -4.43
C VAL A 228 10.86 12.86 -3.59
N PRO A 229 10.40 14.08 -3.95
CA PRO A 229 10.80 15.29 -3.24
C PRO A 229 10.43 15.23 -1.76
N GLY A 230 11.36 15.57 -0.87
CA GLY A 230 11.12 15.60 0.57
C GLY A 230 11.13 14.24 1.27
N TYR A 231 11.28 13.12 0.56
CA TYR A 231 11.28 11.78 1.17
C TYR A 231 12.32 11.64 2.30
N ALA A 232 13.59 11.91 2.01
CA ALA A 232 14.68 11.76 2.98
C ALA A 232 14.45 12.60 4.25
N ALA A 233 13.97 13.84 4.06
CA ALA A 233 13.76 14.78 5.16
C ALA A 233 12.48 14.53 5.97
N LYS A 234 11.44 13.93 5.37
CA LYS A 234 10.08 13.87 5.96
C LYS A 234 9.59 12.45 6.24
N LEU A 235 10.02 11.44 5.48
CA LEU A 235 9.46 10.10 5.52
C LEU A 235 10.46 9.00 5.88
N GLU A 236 11.67 9.03 5.34
CA GLU A 236 12.67 7.93 5.43
C GLU A 236 12.74 7.32 6.83
N ARG A 237 13.15 8.10 7.84
CA ARG A 237 13.27 7.61 9.23
C ARG A 237 11.96 7.05 9.79
N SER A 238 10.81 7.61 9.42
CA SER A 238 9.52 7.12 9.91
C SER A 238 9.11 5.81 9.23
N MET A 239 9.44 5.68 7.95
CA MET A 239 9.18 4.50 7.14
C MET A 239 10.07 3.35 7.59
N ASP A 240 11.37 3.55 7.75
CA ASP A 240 12.31 2.52 8.20
C ASP A 240 11.90 1.96 9.57
N ARG A 241 11.60 2.84 10.53
CA ARG A 241 11.10 2.43 11.85
C ARG A 241 9.78 1.66 11.77
N PHE A 242 8.88 2.05 10.88
CA PHE A 242 7.60 1.37 10.72
C PHE A 242 7.80 -0.03 10.13
N PHE A 243 8.60 -0.14 9.06
CA PHE A 243 8.89 -1.40 8.38
C PHE A 243 9.59 -2.37 9.33
N ALA A 244 10.58 -1.91 10.11
CA ALA A 244 11.26 -2.72 11.11
C ALA A 244 10.32 -3.23 12.23
N ARG A 245 9.27 -2.48 12.57
CA ARG A 245 8.37 -2.79 13.70
C ARG A 245 7.03 -3.42 13.30
N LEU A 246 6.70 -3.50 12.01
CA LEU A 246 5.43 -4.08 11.59
C LEU A 246 5.40 -5.55 12.00
N GLU A 247 4.47 -5.94 12.87
CA GLU A 247 4.34 -7.30 13.39
C GLU A 247 3.65 -8.22 12.37
N SER A 248 3.99 -9.53 12.39
CA SER A 248 3.24 -10.50 11.60
C SER A 248 1.78 -10.58 12.05
N GLY A 249 0.88 -10.78 11.09
CA GLY A 249 -0.57 -10.77 11.31
C GLY A 249 -1.20 -9.37 11.30
N ARG A 250 -0.39 -8.31 11.44
CA ARG A 250 -0.85 -6.94 11.22
C ARG A 250 -0.70 -6.56 9.75
N ILE A 251 -1.79 -6.05 9.16
CA ILE A 251 -1.81 -5.50 7.81
C ILE A 251 -2.27 -4.04 7.88
N VAL A 252 -1.63 -3.20 7.07
CA VAL A 252 -2.04 -1.80 6.89
C VAL A 252 -2.35 -1.53 5.42
N ARG A 253 -3.21 -0.55 5.18
CA ARG A 253 -3.44 0.02 3.85
C ARG A 253 -3.18 1.52 3.83
N ARG A 254 -2.96 2.04 2.64
CA ARG A 254 -3.04 3.47 2.31
C ARG A 254 -3.48 3.65 0.87
N ALA A 255 -3.74 4.89 0.50
CA ALA A 255 -3.98 5.27 -0.87
C ALA A 255 -2.88 6.20 -1.39
N ASN A 256 -2.52 6.02 -2.65
CA ASN A 256 -1.74 6.98 -3.43
C ASN A 256 -2.57 7.39 -4.65
N TRP A 257 -2.37 8.62 -5.13
CA TRP A 257 -3.07 9.10 -6.32
C TRP A 257 -2.22 10.06 -7.16
N SER A 258 -2.56 10.16 -8.43
CA SER A 258 -2.05 11.14 -9.39
C SER A 258 -3.06 11.31 -10.54
N ILE A 259 -2.81 12.26 -11.44
CA ILE A 259 -3.46 12.28 -12.75
C ILE A 259 -2.49 11.70 -13.77
N THR A 260 -2.96 10.77 -14.61
CA THR A 260 -2.27 10.34 -15.83
C THR A 260 -2.90 11.01 -17.03
N THR A 261 -2.13 11.26 -18.08
CA THR A 261 -2.59 11.93 -19.32
C THR A 261 -2.92 10.92 -20.41
N ASN A 262 -3.23 9.69 -20.02
CA ASN A 262 -3.68 8.58 -20.84
C ASN A 262 -4.36 7.56 -19.92
N ASP A 263 -4.93 6.52 -20.52
CA ASP A 263 -5.65 5.42 -19.87
C ASP A 263 -4.81 4.15 -19.69
N ARG A 264 -3.49 4.23 -19.87
CA ARG A 264 -2.61 3.05 -19.79
C ARG A 264 -2.34 2.65 -18.34
N LEU A 265 -2.44 1.36 -18.08
CA LEU A 265 -2.15 0.78 -16.77
C LEU A 265 -0.67 0.47 -16.56
N PHE A 266 0.00 -0.04 -17.60
CA PHE A 266 1.44 -0.31 -17.62
C PHE A 266 2.19 0.90 -18.18
N THR A 267 3.07 1.50 -17.37
CA THR A 267 3.86 2.66 -17.77
C THR A 267 5.13 2.73 -16.91
N GLU A 268 6.30 2.51 -17.51
CA GLU A 268 7.60 2.53 -16.80
C GLU A 268 8.28 3.91 -16.74
N GLY A 269 7.68 4.94 -17.36
CA GLY A 269 8.17 6.32 -17.40
C GLY A 269 7.06 7.32 -17.77
N GLY A 270 7.33 8.63 -17.73
CA GLY A 270 6.40 9.65 -18.22
C GLY A 270 5.22 10.03 -17.30
N ASN A 271 4.85 9.25 -16.27
CA ASN A 271 3.85 9.69 -15.27
C ASN A 271 4.42 10.60 -14.16
N HIS A 272 5.75 10.73 -14.11
CA HIS A 272 6.46 11.67 -13.25
C HIS A 272 7.35 12.55 -14.09
N MET A 273 7.69 13.75 -13.57
CA MET A 273 8.73 14.57 -14.17
C MET A 273 10.09 14.21 -13.59
N TYR A 274 11.09 14.07 -14.45
CA TYR A 274 12.49 13.88 -14.10
C TYR A 274 13.38 14.89 -14.84
N ALA A 275 14.61 15.10 -14.36
CA ALA A 275 15.69 15.75 -15.12
C ALA A 275 15.88 15.05 -16.47
N ASP A 276 16.30 15.79 -17.50
CA ASP A 276 16.82 15.27 -18.77
C ASP A 276 15.91 14.38 -19.65
N GLU A 277 14.59 14.60 -19.66
CA GLU A 277 13.71 13.95 -20.65
C GLU A 277 13.89 14.50 -22.08
N GLU A 278 15.05 14.26 -22.70
CA GLU A 278 15.15 14.07 -24.15
C GLU A 278 14.45 12.74 -24.51
N GLY A 279 13.12 12.73 -24.50
CA GLY A 279 12.35 11.57 -24.94
C GLY A 279 11.10 11.31 -24.13
N HIS A 280 10.07 12.14 -24.33
CA HIS A 280 8.68 11.73 -24.09
C HIS A 280 8.21 10.62 -25.03
N ASP A 281 8.97 10.35 -26.09
CA ASP A 281 8.63 9.33 -27.07
C ASP A 281 9.21 7.97 -26.64
N GLY A 282 8.35 7.08 -26.14
CA GLY A 282 8.62 5.64 -26.12
C GLY A 282 8.54 4.90 -24.78
N GLY A 283 8.08 5.51 -23.68
CA GLY A 283 7.89 4.77 -22.42
C GLY A 283 9.18 4.16 -21.86
N LYS A 284 10.33 4.81 -22.09
CA LYS A 284 11.63 4.32 -21.65
C LYS A 284 11.65 4.12 -20.13
N PRO A 285 12.22 3.00 -19.64
CA PRO A 285 12.36 2.74 -18.20
C PRO A 285 13.06 3.89 -17.47
N VAL A 286 12.45 4.40 -16.40
CA VAL A 286 13.10 5.37 -15.53
C VAL A 286 13.73 4.68 -14.32
N GLY A 287 15.06 4.74 -14.25
CA GLY A 287 15.86 4.23 -13.13
C GLY A 287 15.95 5.18 -11.94
N ASN A 288 16.48 4.68 -10.81
CA ASN A 288 16.49 5.38 -9.52
C ASN A 288 17.40 6.63 -9.45
N ALA A 289 18.34 6.77 -10.39
CA ALA A 289 19.28 7.88 -10.42
C ALA A 289 18.68 9.19 -10.98
N LYS A 290 17.47 9.14 -11.54
CA LYS A 290 16.83 10.30 -12.13
C LYS A 290 16.11 11.12 -11.07
N THR A 291 16.67 12.28 -10.74
CA THR A 291 16.03 13.28 -9.86
C THR A 291 15.38 14.38 -10.68
N LEU A 292 14.63 15.27 -10.03
CA LEU A 292 14.13 16.48 -10.66
C LEU A 292 15.28 17.47 -10.93
N ASP A 293 15.56 17.81 -12.19
CA ASP A 293 16.46 18.93 -12.53
C ASP A 293 15.64 20.14 -12.94
N VAL A 294 15.21 20.88 -11.91
CA VAL A 294 14.48 22.13 -12.08
C VAL A 294 15.38 23.27 -12.60
N ALA A 295 16.70 23.06 -12.69
CA ALA A 295 17.66 24.04 -13.17
C ALA A 295 17.99 23.87 -14.67
N SER A 296 17.40 22.87 -15.34
CA SER A 296 17.59 22.68 -16.78
C SER A 296 17.14 23.91 -17.56
N PRO A 297 17.99 24.47 -18.46
CA PRO A 297 17.70 25.71 -19.17
C PRO A 297 16.52 25.59 -20.16
N ASN A 298 16.17 24.37 -20.58
CA ASN A 298 15.09 24.11 -21.54
C ASN A 298 13.78 23.71 -20.87
N LEU A 299 13.73 23.67 -19.54
CA LEU A 299 12.63 23.08 -18.79
C LEU A 299 11.28 23.77 -19.07
N GLU A 300 11.26 25.10 -19.12
CA GLU A 300 10.04 25.85 -19.38
C GLU A 300 9.46 25.58 -20.77
N GLN A 301 10.33 25.49 -21.78
CA GLN A 301 9.93 25.18 -23.16
C GLN A 301 9.36 23.77 -23.26
N GLU A 302 9.96 22.81 -22.55
CA GLU A 302 9.52 21.42 -22.51
C GLU A 302 8.18 21.26 -21.78
N ILE A 303 7.98 21.96 -20.66
CA ILE A 303 6.67 22.01 -19.97
C ILE A 303 5.61 22.57 -20.91
N GLU A 304 5.89 23.66 -21.62
CA GLU A 304 4.94 24.29 -22.54
C GLU A 304 4.62 23.41 -23.75
N ARG A 305 5.60 22.66 -24.26
CA ARG A 305 5.38 21.64 -25.30
C ARG A 305 4.42 20.55 -24.79
N GLN A 306 4.71 19.95 -23.65
CA GLN A 306 3.86 18.90 -23.08
C GLN A 306 2.46 19.40 -22.72
N LYS A 307 2.32 20.64 -22.24
CA LYS A 307 1.01 21.26 -21.97
C LYS A 307 0.11 21.23 -23.20
N LYS A 308 0.66 21.48 -24.38
CA LYS A 308 -0.10 21.47 -25.64
C LYS A 308 -0.61 20.07 -25.98
N GLU A 309 0.15 19.03 -25.66
CA GLU A 309 -0.17 17.62 -25.94
C GLU A 309 -1.22 17.01 -25.00
N VAL A 310 -1.50 17.65 -23.86
CA VAL A 310 -2.54 17.16 -22.93
C VAL A 310 -3.93 17.25 -23.56
N VAL A 311 -4.56 16.09 -23.75
CA VAL A 311 -5.98 15.92 -24.08
C VAL A 311 -6.70 15.54 -22.79
N VAL A 312 -7.72 16.30 -22.39
CA VAL A 312 -8.32 16.16 -21.05
C VAL A 312 -9.17 14.90 -20.95
N GLU A 313 -9.82 14.54 -22.06
CA GLU A 313 -10.66 13.36 -22.21
C GLU A 313 -9.86 12.06 -22.03
N ASP A 314 -8.56 12.09 -22.31
CA ASP A 314 -7.62 10.97 -22.10
C ASP A 314 -7.08 10.93 -20.66
N CYS A 315 -7.25 12.00 -19.88
CA CYS A 315 -6.76 12.05 -18.53
C CYS A 315 -7.56 11.13 -17.59
N ARG A 316 -6.87 10.51 -16.64
CA ARG A 316 -7.48 9.65 -15.61
C ARG A 316 -7.02 10.06 -14.23
N LEU A 317 -7.94 10.02 -13.27
CA LEU A 317 -7.56 9.93 -11.86
C LEU A 317 -7.04 8.51 -11.61
N ARG A 318 -5.71 8.39 -11.47
CA ARG A 318 -5.05 7.13 -11.13
C ARG A 318 -4.92 7.02 -9.62
N CYS A 319 -5.44 5.93 -9.09
CA CYS A 319 -5.48 5.63 -7.66
C CYS A 319 -4.90 4.25 -7.39
N GLU A 320 -4.05 4.13 -6.39
CA GLU A 320 -3.50 2.85 -5.93
C GLU A 320 -3.99 2.58 -4.52
N ARG A 321 -4.68 1.45 -4.33
CA ARG A 321 -4.96 0.89 -3.01
C ARG A 321 -3.77 0.02 -2.61
N GLN A 322 -2.93 0.55 -1.75
CA GLN A 322 -1.67 -0.07 -1.35
C GLN A 322 -1.84 -0.77 0.00
N THR A 323 -1.34 -1.99 0.14
CA THR A 323 -1.31 -2.77 1.38
C THR A 323 0.10 -3.18 1.74
N LEU A 324 0.36 -3.37 3.04
CA LEU A 324 1.65 -3.83 3.56
C LEU A 324 1.43 -4.77 4.74
N HIS A 325 2.07 -5.94 4.70
CA HIS A 325 2.03 -6.93 5.76
C HIS A 325 3.34 -7.75 5.82
N ARG A 326 3.56 -8.48 6.93
CA ARG A 326 4.78 -9.28 7.15
C ARG A 326 4.49 -10.79 7.17
N LEU A 327 5.09 -11.51 6.22
CA LEU A 327 5.01 -12.97 6.14
C LEU A 327 5.48 -13.65 7.43
N PRO A 328 4.79 -14.70 7.91
CA PRO A 328 5.05 -15.26 9.23
C PRO A 328 6.32 -16.13 9.31
N ARG A 329 6.80 -16.74 8.22
CA ARG A 329 7.98 -17.62 8.25
C ARG A 329 9.26 -16.91 7.84
N THR A 330 9.25 -16.21 6.71
CA THR A 330 10.44 -15.50 6.20
C THR A 330 10.59 -14.09 6.76
N GLU A 331 9.57 -13.59 7.46
CA GLU A 331 9.51 -12.22 7.99
C GLU A 331 9.65 -11.12 6.91
N ALA A 332 9.56 -11.49 5.64
CA ALA A 332 9.60 -10.54 4.53
C ALA A 332 8.35 -9.65 4.56
N LEU A 333 8.54 -8.40 4.15
CA LEU A 333 7.44 -7.46 3.96
C LEU A 333 6.90 -7.60 2.55
N VAL A 334 5.58 -7.70 2.43
CA VAL A 334 4.90 -7.74 1.15
C VAL A 334 4.11 -6.45 1.00
N PHE A 335 4.59 -5.60 0.11
CA PHE A 335 3.89 -4.41 -0.37
C PHE A 335 3.09 -4.80 -1.61
N ALA A 336 1.79 -4.59 -1.59
CA ALA A 336 0.92 -4.93 -2.70
C ALA A 336 0.03 -3.76 -3.08
N PHE A 337 -0.39 -3.67 -4.34
CA PHE A 337 -1.35 -2.65 -4.73
C PHE A 337 -2.24 -3.08 -5.90
N LYS A 338 -3.48 -2.60 -5.86
CA LYS A 338 -4.40 -2.60 -7.01
C LYS A 338 -4.58 -1.19 -7.53
N THR A 339 -4.52 -1.05 -8.85
CA THR A 339 -4.58 0.22 -9.58
C THR A 339 -5.95 0.44 -10.19
N TYR A 340 -6.55 1.59 -9.88
CA TYR A 340 -7.80 2.08 -10.43
C TYR A 340 -7.54 3.30 -11.31
N LEU A 341 -8.24 3.36 -12.44
CA LEU A 341 -8.29 4.53 -13.32
C LEU A 341 -9.74 4.97 -13.39
N TYR A 342 -10.02 6.21 -12.98
CA TYR A 342 -11.33 6.83 -13.15
C TYR A 342 -11.22 7.94 -14.19
N THR A 343 -12.22 8.07 -15.06
CA THR A 343 -12.31 9.23 -15.94
C THR A 343 -12.55 10.48 -15.09
N LEU A 344 -12.14 11.63 -15.61
CA LEU A 344 -12.44 12.89 -14.93
C LEU A 344 -13.94 13.22 -14.96
N GLU A 345 -14.66 12.75 -15.97
CA GLU A 345 -16.12 12.90 -16.08
C GLU A 345 -16.82 12.16 -14.93
N GLU A 346 -16.45 10.91 -14.61
CA GLU A 346 -17.02 10.18 -13.47
C GLU A 346 -16.86 10.95 -12.15
N VAL A 347 -15.72 11.62 -11.96
CA VAL A 347 -15.47 12.44 -10.75
C VAL A 347 -16.34 13.71 -10.76
N LYS A 348 -16.59 14.30 -11.93
CA LYS A 348 -17.48 15.46 -12.08
C LYS A 348 -18.94 15.09 -11.84
N GLU A 349 -19.41 13.98 -12.41
CA GLU A 349 -20.77 13.47 -12.22
C GLU A 349 -21.07 13.15 -10.74
N GLU A 350 -20.04 12.78 -9.97
CA GLU A 350 -20.12 12.63 -8.51
C GLU A 350 -20.20 13.96 -7.73
N GLY A 351 -20.08 15.11 -8.40
CA GLY A 351 -20.02 16.44 -7.79
C GLY A 351 -18.67 16.76 -7.13
N LEU A 352 -17.63 15.94 -7.35
CA LEU A 352 -16.31 16.07 -6.71
C LEU A 352 -15.29 16.84 -7.56
N GLY A 353 -15.70 17.38 -8.71
CA GLY A 353 -14.86 18.19 -9.59
C GLY A 353 -14.12 19.33 -8.87
N PRO A 354 -14.83 20.20 -8.12
CA PRO A 354 -14.19 21.27 -7.35
C PRO A 354 -13.19 20.76 -6.31
N GLU A 355 -13.51 19.67 -5.59
CA GLU A 355 -12.61 19.12 -4.55
C GLU A 355 -11.33 18.54 -5.16
N LEU A 356 -11.44 17.83 -6.29
CA LEU A 356 -10.25 17.33 -7.00
C LEU A 356 -9.42 18.49 -7.56
N ALA A 357 -10.05 19.53 -8.11
CA ALA A 357 -9.35 20.71 -8.59
C ALA A 357 -8.58 21.43 -7.47
N ASP A 358 -9.19 21.55 -6.29
CA ASP A 358 -8.54 22.12 -5.11
C ASP A 358 -7.40 21.24 -4.59
N ALA A 359 -7.54 19.91 -4.66
CA ALA A 359 -6.48 18.98 -4.33
C ALA A 359 -5.29 19.05 -5.31
N ILE A 360 -5.55 19.29 -6.59
CA ILE A 360 -4.52 19.54 -7.61
C ILE A 360 -3.75 20.83 -7.27
N ASP A 361 -4.45 21.92 -6.95
CA ASP A 361 -3.80 23.14 -6.43
C ASP A 361 -3.03 22.88 -5.13
N GLY A 362 -3.56 21.97 -4.30
CA GLY A 362 -2.99 21.51 -3.05
C GLY A 362 -1.65 20.79 -3.17
N LEU A 363 -1.32 20.22 -4.33
CA LEU A 363 -0.01 19.59 -4.59
C LEU A 363 1.12 20.62 -4.46
N GLY A 364 0.91 21.85 -4.94
CA GLY A 364 1.89 22.94 -4.89
C GLY A 364 1.87 23.74 -3.58
N LYS A 365 0.76 23.70 -2.84
CA LYS A 365 0.53 24.47 -1.59
C LYS A 365 0.77 23.64 -0.32
N GLY A 366 1.15 22.37 -0.47
CA GLY A 366 1.30 21.39 0.60
C GLY A 366 2.60 21.49 1.40
N SER A 367 2.89 20.45 2.18
CA SER A 367 4.11 20.34 2.99
C SER A 367 5.40 20.20 2.17
N VAL A 368 5.27 19.82 0.90
CA VAL A 368 6.36 19.68 -0.07
C VAL A 368 5.85 20.15 -1.43
N SER A 369 6.05 21.43 -1.77
CA SER A 369 5.52 22.04 -3.01
C SER A 369 6.03 21.39 -4.29
N ALA A 370 7.26 20.86 -4.27
CA ALA A 370 7.87 20.15 -5.39
C ALA A 370 7.11 18.88 -5.83
N ILE A 371 6.16 18.38 -5.02
CA ILE A 371 5.30 17.25 -5.41
C ILE A 371 4.42 17.59 -6.60
N ASN A 372 4.01 18.85 -6.78
CA ASN A 372 3.27 19.27 -7.97
C ASN A 372 4.09 19.00 -9.25
N PHE A 373 5.39 19.27 -9.20
CA PHE A 373 6.27 19.02 -10.32
C PHE A 373 6.52 17.52 -10.50
N TYR A 374 6.86 16.80 -9.42
CA TYR A 374 7.10 15.36 -9.47
C TYR A 374 5.90 14.58 -10.05
N LYS A 375 4.67 14.90 -9.62
CA LYS A 375 3.43 14.31 -10.16
C LYS A 375 2.97 14.95 -11.48
N ARG A 376 3.83 15.75 -12.12
CA ARG A 376 3.62 16.33 -13.45
C ARG A 376 2.43 17.30 -13.54
N GLY A 377 1.95 17.81 -12.39
CA GLY A 377 0.83 18.75 -12.29
C GLY A 377 1.10 20.10 -12.95
N VAL A 378 2.36 20.48 -13.14
CA VAL A 378 2.74 21.66 -13.95
C VAL A 378 2.39 21.53 -15.44
N VAL A 379 2.17 20.31 -15.93
CA VAL A 379 1.85 20.02 -17.34
C VAL A 379 0.34 19.89 -17.53
N TRP A 380 -0.33 19.00 -16.79
CA TRP A 380 -1.76 18.71 -16.99
C TRP A 380 -2.69 19.57 -16.12
N GLY A 381 -2.17 20.22 -15.08
CA GLY A 381 -2.96 20.82 -14.00
C GLY A 381 -3.97 21.87 -14.47
N ASP A 382 -3.58 22.79 -15.34
CA ASP A 382 -4.46 23.90 -15.74
C ASP A 382 -5.66 23.43 -16.57
N LYS A 383 -5.41 22.58 -17.59
CA LYS A 383 -6.47 22.00 -18.43
C LYS A 383 -7.42 21.10 -17.63
N VAL A 384 -6.86 20.24 -16.77
CA VAL A 384 -7.66 19.34 -15.91
C VAL A 384 -8.52 20.12 -14.93
N LYS A 385 -7.96 21.13 -14.24
CA LYS A 385 -8.74 21.98 -13.32
C LYS A 385 -9.83 22.78 -14.03
N ALA A 386 -9.56 23.30 -15.23
CA ALA A 386 -10.56 24.03 -16.01
C ALA A 386 -11.75 23.13 -16.34
N PHE A 387 -11.50 21.90 -16.80
CA PHE A 387 -12.54 20.90 -17.06
C PHE A 387 -13.30 20.49 -15.80
N LEU A 388 -12.61 20.22 -14.69
CA LEU A 388 -13.25 19.81 -13.43
C LEU A 388 -14.17 20.89 -12.84
N ARG A 389 -13.93 22.16 -13.15
CA ARG A 389 -14.70 23.32 -12.67
C ARG A 389 -15.76 23.82 -13.66
N SER A 390 -15.83 23.27 -14.87
CA SER A 390 -16.73 23.72 -15.94
C SER A 390 -18.14 23.16 -15.84
#